data_AF-A0A7J6T3B0-F1
#
_entry.id   AF-A0A7J6T3B0-F1
#
_cell.length_a   1.000
_cell.length_b   1.000
_cell.length_c   1.000
_cell.angle_alpha   90.00
_cell.angle_beta   90.00
_cell.angle_gamma   90.00
#
_symmetry.space_group_name_H-M   'P 1'
#
loop_
_entity.id
_entity.type
_entity.pdbx_description
1 polymer ?
#
loop_
_entity_poly.entity_id
_entity_poly.type
_entity_poly.pdbx_seq_one_letter_code
_entity_poly.pdbx_strand_id
1 'polypeptide(L)'
;YTEGTSSRMSPQDNPIAFEPDALGRRLSFALIHGEYMRLLVFPNFLCYDYSLDTLPLLCGFDDARFLIPLATYTLVSAAASLAFSLNLRGVLLSGAFFLLTFVPMSNILFPVGTVVGERLLYIPSFGFLAAVCGLLPRKFQNAMLAVWALMLVRTIKRVDDWKTADHLTLVDGYA
;
A
#
# COMPACT_ATOMS: atom_id res chain seq x y z
N TYR A 1 -20.06 -35.15 -2.23
CA TYR A 1 -18.90 -35.00 -1.35
C TYR A 1 -17.88 -34.14 -2.06
N THR A 2 -17.95 -32.82 -1.92
CA THR A 2 -16.80 -31.98 -2.27
C THR A 2 -15.82 -32.15 -1.12
N GLU A 3 -14.76 -32.92 -1.32
CA GLU A 3 -13.62 -32.88 -0.41
C GLU A 3 -13.25 -31.42 -0.24
N GLY A 4 -13.28 -30.94 1.01
CA GLY A 4 -13.17 -29.51 1.30
C GLY A 4 -12.02 -28.92 0.53
N THR A 5 -12.29 -27.90 -0.28
CA THR A 5 -11.26 -27.14 -0.98
C THR A 5 -10.32 -26.60 0.08
N SER A 6 -9.18 -27.26 0.28
CA SER A 6 -8.09 -26.66 1.02
C SER A 6 -7.68 -25.46 0.18
N SER A 7 -8.09 -24.27 0.61
CA SER A 7 -7.75 -22.98 -0.01
C SER A 7 -6.25 -22.77 0.15
N ARG A 8 -5.46 -23.51 -0.63
CA ARG A 8 -4.01 -23.33 -0.74
C ARG A 8 -3.80 -22.21 -1.74
N MET A 9 -3.07 -21.20 -1.30
CA MET A 9 -2.60 -20.12 -2.16
C MET A 9 -1.90 -20.72 -3.38
N SER A 10 -2.24 -20.22 -4.56
CA SER A 10 -1.59 -20.58 -5.82
C SER A 10 -0.56 -19.52 -6.21
N PRO A 11 0.43 -19.85 -7.06
CA PRO A 11 1.37 -18.86 -7.60
C PRO A 11 0.70 -17.73 -8.39
N GLN A 12 -0.53 -17.95 -8.87
CA GLN A 12 -1.30 -16.92 -9.58
C GLN A 12 -1.79 -15.83 -8.62
N ASP A 13 -2.06 -16.19 -7.35
CA ASP A 13 -2.57 -15.28 -6.32
C ASP A 13 -1.48 -14.33 -5.79
N ASN A 14 -0.26 -14.85 -5.64
CA ASN A 14 0.89 -14.07 -5.18
C ASN A 14 2.21 -14.71 -5.66
N PRO A 15 2.70 -14.38 -6.88
CA PRO A 15 3.92 -14.97 -7.41
C PRO A 15 5.15 -14.69 -6.53
N ILE A 16 5.20 -13.52 -5.87
CA ILE A 16 6.31 -13.13 -4.98
C ILE A 16 6.44 -14.08 -3.79
N ALA A 17 5.32 -14.60 -3.27
CA ALA A 17 5.36 -15.57 -2.17
C ALA A 17 6.07 -16.88 -2.56
N PHE A 18 5.99 -17.28 -3.83
CA PHE A 18 6.57 -18.52 -4.37
C PHE A 18 7.97 -18.33 -4.97
N GLU A 19 8.53 -17.12 -4.96
CA GLU A 19 9.87 -16.85 -5.48
C GLU A 19 10.94 -17.68 -4.73
N PRO A 20 11.81 -18.45 -5.44
CA PRO A 20 12.84 -19.26 -4.81
C PRO A 20 13.94 -18.42 -4.15
N ASP A 21 14.30 -17.27 -4.74
CA ASP A 21 15.30 -16.39 -4.15
C ASP A 21 14.72 -15.61 -2.96
N ALA A 22 15.30 -15.83 -1.77
CA ALA A 22 14.85 -15.21 -0.55
C ALA A 22 15.11 -13.69 -0.53
N LEU A 23 16.18 -13.23 -1.20
CA LEU A 23 16.51 -11.81 -1.27
C LEU A 23 15.54 -11.09 -2.20
N GLY A 24 15.35 -11.59 -3.42
CA GLY A 24 14.39 -11.06 -4.38
C GLY A 24 12.98 -11.02 -3.83
N ARG A 25 12.55 -12.06 -3.09
CA ARG A 25 11.27 -12.07 -2.39
C ARG A 25 11.13 -10.94 -1.36
N ARG A 26 12.13 -10.75 -0.50
CA ARG A 26 12.11 -9.70 0.55
C ARG A 26 12.12 -8.30 -0.05
N LEU A 27 12.93 -8.08 -1.09
CA LEU A 27 12.98 -6.80 -1.79
C LEU A 27 11.66 -6.49 -2.51
N SER A 28 11.03 -7.51 -3.09
CA SER A 28 9.73 -7.37 -3.74
C SER A 28 8.61 -7.07 -2.74
N PHE A 29 8.61 -7.71 -1.55
CA PHE A 29 7.71 -7.31 -0.46
C PHE A 29 7.97 -5.90 0.06
N ALA A 30 9.24 -5.47 0.13
CA ALA A 30 9.55 -4.09 0.45
C ALA A 30 8.96 -3.12 -0.60
N LEU A 31 9.09 -3.43 -1.88
CA LEU A 31 8.51 -2.64 -2.97
C LEU A 31 6.99 -2.51 -2.83
N ILE A 32 6.29 -3.59 -2.45
CA ILE A 32 4.85 -3.57 -2.13
C ILE A 32 4.54 -2.56 -1.01
N HIS A 33 5.38 -2.46 0.03
CA HIS A 33 5.18 -1.43 1.07
C HIS A 33 5.32 -0.01 0.53
N GLY A 34 6.23 0.18 -0.42
CA GLY A 34 6.37 1.43 -1.17
C GLY A 34 5.10 1.79 -1.93
N GLU A 35 4.53 0.82 -2.65
CA GLU A 35 3.25 1.00 -3.35
C GLU A 35 2.09 1.29 -2.40
N TYR A 36 2.02 0.61 -1.27
CA TYR A 36 1.03 0.91 -0.23
C TYR A 36 1.16 2.35 0.28
N MET A 37 2.37 2.83 0.50
CA MET A 37 2.60 4.22 0.93
C MET A 37 2.27 5.23 -0.19
N ARG A 38 2.57 4.89 -1.45
CA ARG A 38 2.14 5.69 -2.60
C ARG A 38 0.61 5.82 -2.62
N LEU A 39 -0.12 4.72 -2.45
CA LEU A 39 -1.59 4.72 -2.42
C LEU A 39 -2.16 5.54 -1.25
N LEU A 40 -1.53 5.50 -0.08
CA LEU A 40 -1.94 6.29 1.09
C LEU A 40 -1.73 7.80 0.88
N VAL A 41 -0.65 8.20 0.22
CA VAL A 41 -0.33 9.62 -0.04
C VAL A 41 -1.12 10.15 -1.25
N PHE A 42 -1.17 9.35 -2.31
CA PHE A 42 -1.73 9.71 -3.60
C PHE A 42 -2.42 8.50 -4.26
N PRO A 43 -3.74 8.31 -4.03
CA PRO A 43 -4.49 7.18 -4.55
C PRO A 43 -4.81 7.40 -6.04
N ASN A 44 -3.79 7.32 -6.88
CA ASN A 44 -3.91 7.42 -8.33
C ASN A 44 -3.64 6.07 -8.98
N PHE A 45 -4.44 5.74 -10.00
CA PHE A 45 -4.50 4.43 -10.66
C PHE A 45 -4.88 3.29 -9.72
N LEU A 46 -6.12 3.32 -9.21
CA LEU A 46 -6.69 2.21 -8.46
C LEU A 46 -6.98 1.04 -9.40
N CYS A 47 -6.62 -0.16 -8.98
CA CYS A 47 -6.90 -1.39 -9.69
C CYS A 47 -7.85 -2.27 -8.87
N TYR A 48 -8.82 -2.90 -9.56
CA TYR A 48 -9.74 -3.83 -8.92
C TYR A 48 -9.03 -5.10 -8.41
N ASP A 49 -7.98 -5.53 -9.12
CA ASP A 49 -7.19 -6.69 -8.76
C ASP A 49 -5.73 -6.50 -9.22
N TYR A 50 -4.80 -6.34 -8.29
CA TYR A 50 -3.36 -6.35 -8.58
C TYR A 50 -2.84 -7.79 -8.64
N SER A 51 -3.45 -8.59 -9.52
CA SER A 51 -3.03 -9.96 -9.79
C SER A 51 -2.09 -10.00 -11.00
N LEU A 52 -1.27 -11.05 -11.09
CA LEU A 52 -0.21 -11.21 -12.11
C LEU A 52 0.91 -10.15 -11.99
N ASP A 53 1.96 -10.26 -12.82
CA ASP A 53 3.25 -9.52 -12.85
C ASP A 53 3.18 -7.96 -12.89
N THR A 54 2.07 -7.37 -12.46
CA THR A 54 1.86 -5.92 -12.24
C THR A 54 2.97 -5.26 -11.44
N LEU A 55 3.60 -5.99 -10.51
CA LEU A 55 4.84 -5.58 -9.83
C LEU A 55 5.97 -6.53 -10.20
N PRO A 56 6.89 -6.13 -11.10
CA PRO A 56 7.97 -7.01 -11.51
C PRO A 56 8.90 -7.26 -10.32
N LEU A 57 9.31 -8.52 -10.15
CA LEU A 57 10.23 -8.93 -9.08
C LEU A 57 11.49 -8.05 -9.05
N LEU A 58 11.91 -7.67 -7.84
CA LEU A 58 13.12 -6.89 -7.62
C LEU A 58 14.28 -7.87 -7.37
N CYS A 59 15.07 -8.17 -8.40
CA CYS A 59 16.13 -9.18 -8.34
C CYS A 59 17.45 -8.67 -7.72
N GLY A 60 17.52 -7.41 -7.27
CA GLY A 60 18.74 -6.85 -6.68
C GLY A 60 18.65 -5.36 -6.33
N PHE A 61 19.74 -4.83 -5.76
CA PHE A 61 19.85 -3.42 -5.35
C PHE A 61 20.20 -2.46 -6.49
N ASP A 62 20.63 -2.98 -7.63
CA ASP A 62 20.99 -2.17 -8.82
C ASP A 62 19.76 -1.61 -9.55
N ASP A 63 18.57 -2.05 -9.16
CA ASP A 63 17.32 -1.59 -9.74
C ASP A 63 16.87 -0.26 -9.12
N ALA A 64 16.63 0.75 -9.96
CA ALA A 64 16.14 2.06 -9.52
C ALA A 64 14.82 1.99 -8.74
N ARG A 65 14.01 0.94 -8.93
CA ARG A 65 12.77 0.72 -8.18
C ARG A 65 13.01 0.47 -6.70
N PHE A 66 14.22 0.05 -6.30
CA PHE A 66 14.63 -0.04 -4.90
C PHE A 66 14.57 1.30 -4.16
N LEU A 67 14.63 2.43 -4.88
CA LEU A 67 14.51 3.76 -4.28
C LEU A 67 13.13 3.99 -3.65
N ILE A 68 12.07 3.33 -4.14
CA ILE A 68 10.71 3.49 -3.62
C ILE A 68 10.58 2.95 -2.18
N PRO A 69 10.90 1.67 -1.90
CA PRO A 69 10.89 1.16 -0.53
C PRO A 69 11.92 1.85 0.37
N LEU A 70 13.10 2.20 -0.17
CA LEU A 70 14.12 2.92 0.58
C LEU A 70 13.62 4.31 1.03
N ALA A 71 13.04 5.09 0.13
CA ALA A 71 12.44 6.39 0.44
C ALA A 71 11.29 6.24 1.46
N THR A 72 10.50 5.17 1.32
CA THR A 72 9.39 4.86 2.23
C THR A 72 9.87 4.61 3.65
N TYR A 73 10.81 3.67 3.86
CA TYR A 73 11.30 3.35 5.20
C TYR A 73 12.09 4.50 5.81
N THR A 74 12.85 5.26 5.02
CA THR A 74 13.58 6.44 5.51
C THR A 74 12.61 7.54 5.95
N LEU A 75 11.56 7.83 5.18
CA LEU A 75 10.55 8.83 5.55
C LEU A 75 9.77 8.43 6.81
N VAL A 76 9.33 7.18 6.91
CA VAL A 76 8.61 6.68 8.09
C VAL A 76 9.50 6.73 9.34
N SER A 77 10.76 6.31 9.22
CA SER A 77 11.71 6.34 10.33
C SER A 77 12.05 7.76 10.76
N ALA A 78 12.20 8.69 9.80
CA ALA A 78 12.42 10.10 10.08
C ALA A 78 11.21 10.74 10.76
N ALA A 79 9.99 10.45 10.30
CA ALA A 79 8.75 10.92 10.91
C ALA A 79 8.59 10.38 12.35
N ALA A 80 8.90 9.11 12.59
CA ALA A 80 8.87 8.50 13.91
C ALA A 80 9.93 9.13 14.85
N SER A 81 11.15 9.32 14.35
CA SER A 81 12.24 9.96 15.10
C SER A 81 11.92 11.40 15.47
N LEU A 82 11.32 12.15 14.54
CA LEU A 82 10.85 13.51 14.76
C LEU A 82 9.70 13.55 15.79
N ALA A 83 8.73 12.65 15.66
CA ALA A 83 7.64 12.54 16.63
C ALA A 83 8.14 12.20 18.03
N PHE A 84 9.18 11.37 18.12
CA PHE A 84 9.81 11.01 19.39
C PHE A 84 10.59 12.19 19.99
N SER A 85 11.41 12.88 19.19
CA SER A 85 12.19 14.03 19.67
C SER A 85 11.32 15.22 20.08
N LEU A 86 10.18 15.41 19.41
CA LEU A 86 9.18 16.44 19.73
C LEU A 86 8.15 15.97 20.78
N ASN A 87 8.25 14.75 21.29
CA ASN A 87 7.32 14.15 22.25
C ASN A 87 5.84 14.25 21.82
N LEU A 88 5.58 14.07 20.52
CA LEU A 88 4.26 14.11 19.91
C LEU A 88 3.52 12.79 20.17
N ARG A 89 3.06 12.59 21.41
CA ARG A 89 2.39 11.35 21.85
C ARG A 89 1.24 10.93 20.95
N GLY A 90 0.46 11.87 20.44
CA GLY A 90 -0.63 11.60 19.49
C GLY A 90 -0.13 10.98 18.18
N VAL A 91 0.95 11.54 17.62
CA VAL A 91 1.59 11.01 16.40
C VAL A 91 2.17 9.62 16.66
N LEU A 92 2.89 9.45 17.78
CA LEU A 92 3.47 8.16 18.15
C LEU A 92 2.41 7.08 18.33
N LEU A 93 1.29 7.39 18.99
CA LEU A 93 0.18 6.45 19.18
C LEU A 93 -0.49 6.10 17.85
N SER A 94 -0.74 7.11 17.00
CA SER A 94 -1.31 6.87 15.67
C SER A 94 -0.39 6.07 14.74
N GLY A 95 0.92 6.31 14.82
CA GLY A 95 1.94 5.54 14.11
C GLY A 95 2.02 4.10 14.61
N ALA A 96 1.92 3.88 15.92
CA ALA A 96 1.86 2.54 16.50
C ALA A 96 0.60 1.79 16.04
N PHE A 97 -0.56 2.47 15.99
CA PHE A 97 -1.80 1.89 15.46
C PHE A 97 -1.69 1.55 13.97
N PHE A 98 -1.08 2.43 13.16
CA PHE A 98 -0.79 2.17 11.75
C PHE A 98 0.07 0.91 11.61
N LEU A 99 1.20 0.83 12.31
CA LEU A 99 2.09 -0.34 12.22
C LEU A 99 1.39 -1.62 12.68
N LEU A 100 0.67 -1.58 13.80
CA LEU A 100 -0.05 -2.73 14.34
C LEU A 100 -1.06 -3.29 13.34
N THR A 101 -1.81 -2.42 12.67
CA THR A 101 -2.83 -2.81 11.69
C THR A 101 -2.24 -3.16 10.33
N PHE A 102 -1.07 -2.64 9.99
CA PHE A 102 -0.35 -2.91 8.75
C PHE A 102 0.46 -4.21 8.78
N VAL A 103 0.96 -4.63 9.95
CA VAL A 103 1.73 -5.88 10.12
C VAL A 103 1.09 -7.11 9.46
N PRO A 104 -0.20 -7.43 9.66
CA PRO A 104 -0.81 -8.59 8.99
C PRO A 104 -0.83 -8.46 7.46
N MET A 105 -0.73 -7.25 6.92
CA MET A 105 -0.81 -6.96 5.48
C MET A 105 0.57 -6.84 4.83
N SER A 106 1.63 -6.78 5.65
CA SER A 106 3.01 -6.57 5.21
C SER A 106 3.64 -7.77 4.50
N ASN A 107 2.95 -8.91 4.41
CA ASN A 107 3.52 -10.17 3.90
C ASN A 107 4.81 -10.65 4.62
N ILE A 108 5.23 -9.98 5.72
CA ILE A 108 6.44 -10.34 6.47
C ILE A 108 6.20 -11.57 7.36
N LEU A 109 5.06 -11.60 8.07
CA LEU A 109 4.74 -12.68 9.00
C LEU A 109 4.16 -13.90 8.30
N PHE A 110 3.26 -13.67 7.35
CA PHE A 110 2.61 -14.68 6.53
C PHE A 110 2.26 -14.05 5.17
N PRO A 111 2.50 -14.76 4.05
CA PRO A 111 2.14 -14.27 2.74
C PRO A 111 0.61 -14.19 2.63
N VAL A 112 0.11 -13.04 2.21
CA VAL A 112 -1.31 -12.77 1.98
C VAL A 112 -1.65 -13.18 0.55
N GLY A 113 -2.84 -13.77 0.37
CA GLY A 113 -3.39 -14.27 -0.91
C GLY A 113 -3.53 -13.26 -2.05
N THR A 114 -2.95 -12.08 -1.94
CA THR A 114 -3.00 -11.00 -2.94
C THR A 114 -1.69 -10.24 -2.89
N VAL A 115 -1.13 -9.88 -4.05
CA VAL A 115 0.12 -9.11 -4.16
C VAL A 115 -0.01 -7.72 -3.53
N VAL A 116 -1.02 -6.95 -3.98
CA VAL A 116 -1.39 -5.65 -3.40
C VAL A 116 -2.90 -5.62 -3.20
N GLY A 117 -3.35 -5.55 -1.95
CA GLY A 117 -4.77 -5.41 -1.65
C GLY A 117 -5.09 -4.00 -1.16
N GLU A 118 -5.74 -3.16 -1.96
CA GLU A 118 -6.11 -1.81 -1.52
C GLU A 118 -7.06 -1.83 -0.31
N ARG A 119 -7.99 -2.80 -0.28
CA ARG A 119 -8.91 -3.04 0.84
C ARG A 119 -8.20 -3.29 2.18
N LEU A 120 -6.94 -3.73 2.12
CA LEU A 120 -6.12 -3.99 3.30
C LEU A 120 -5.64 -2.69 3.95
N LEU A 121 -5.62 -1.58 3.19
CA LEU A 121 -5.19 -0.27 3.66
C LEU A 121 -6.28 0.55 4.37
N TYR A 122 -7.55 0.12 4.36
CA TYR A 122 -8.62 0.92 4.98
C TYR A 122 -8.40 1.16 6.47
N ILE A 123 -8.05 0.12 7.23
CA ILE A 123 -7.81 0.25 8.68
C ILE A 123 -6.49 1.00 8.95
N PRO A 124 -5.35 0.65 8.32
CA PRO A 124 -4.11 1.41 8.46
C PRO A 124 -4.25 2.90 8.10
N SER A 125 -5.06 3.23 7.09
CA SER A 125 -5.22 4.62 6.63
C SER A 125 -5.65 5.57 7.75
N PHE A 126 -6.47 5.11 8.69
CA PHE A 126 -6.89 5.94 9.82
C PHE A 126 -5.71 6.35 10.72
N GLY A 127 -4.82 5.40 11.03
CA GLY A 127 -3.60 5.67 11.78
C GLY A 127 -2.63 6.60 11.03
N PHE A 128 -2.50 6.38 9.71
CA PHE A 128 -1.70 7.24 8.85
C PHE A 128 -2.22 8.68 8.82
N LEU A 129 -3.52 8.89 8.60
CA LEU A 129 -4.16 10.20 8.56
C LEU A 129 -3.98 10.96 9.88
N ALA A 130 -4.19 10.28 11.01
CA ALA A 130 -3.99 10.87 12.33
C ALA A 130 -2.52 11.28 12.57
N ALA A 131 -1.56 10.46 12.14
CA ALA A 131 -0.13 10.76 12.26
C ALA A 131 0.26 11.98 11.41
N VAL A 132 -0.20 12.05 10.16
CA VAL A 132 0.07 13.17 9.26
C VAL A 132 -0.54 14.47 9.80
N CYS A 133 -1.79 14.43 10.28
CA CYS A 133 -2.43 15.60 10.89
C CYS A 133 -1.67 16.11 12.13
N GLY A 134 -1.10 15.21 12.94
CA GLY A 134 -0.31 15.58 14.11
C GLY A 134 1.08 16.14 13.80
N LEU A 135 1.67 15.76 12.66
CA LEU A 135 2.97 16.27 12.19
C LEU A 135 2.82 17.57 11.38
N LEU A 136 1.73 17.73 10.65
CA LEU A 136 1.53 18.86 9.75
C LEU A 136 1.01 20.11 10.51
N PRO A 137 1.59 21.30 10.29
CA PRO A 137 1.10 22.52 10.90
C PRO A 137 -0.36 22.80 10.53
N ARG A 138 -1.14 23.31 11.49
CA ARG A 138 -2.58 23.57 11.35
C ARG A 138 -2.97 24.42 10.14
N LYS A 139 -2.09 25.35 9.73
CA LYS A 139 -2.27 26.19 8.53
C LYS A 139 -2.33 25.39 7.22
N PHE A 140 -1.68 24.23 7.15
CA PHE A 140 -1.64 23.38 5.94
C PHE A 140 -2.68 22.25 5.97
N GLN A 141 -3.29 21.97 7.12
CA GLN A 141 -4.27 20.88 7.26
C GLN A 141 -5.48 21.08 6.33
N ASN A 142 -6.01 22.29 6.22
CA ASN A 142 -7.15 22.58 5.33
C ASN A 142 -6.80 22.35 3.86
N ALA A 143 -5.60 22.72 3.43
CA ALA A 143 -5.13 22.48 2.07
C ALA A 143 -4.98 20.99 1.78
N MET A 144 -4.41 20.23 2.73
CA MET A 144 -4.28 18.78 2.61
C MET A 144 -5.65 18.08 2.55
N LEU A 145 -6.60 18.48 3.41
CA LEU A 145 -7.97 17.98 3.38
C LEU A 145 -8.66 18.29 2.04
N ALA A 146 -8.44 19.48 1.49
CA ALA A 146 -8.95 19.83 0.17
C ALA A 146 -8.35 18.97 -0.94
N VAL A 147 -7.04 18.69 -0.89
CA VAL A 147 -6.37 17.77 -1.83
C VAL A 147 -6.95 16.36 -1.71
N TRP A 148 -7.08 15.81 -0.51
CA TRP A 148 -7.68 14.49 -0.32
C TRP A 148 -9.16 14.44 -0.72
N ALA A 149 -9.95 15.47 -0.45
CA ALA A 149 -11.32 15.56 -0.92
C ALA A 149 -11.40 15.55 -2.45
N LEU A 150 -10.47 16.25 -3.13
CA LEU A 150 -10.38 16.24 -4.58
C LEU A 150 -9.96 14.86 -5.12
N MET A 151 -9.05 14.17 -4.45
CA MET A 151 -8.68 12.78 -4.80
C MET A 151 -9.86 11.83 -4.59
N LEU A 152 -10.63 11.98 -3.51
CA LEU A 152 -11.82 11.18 -3.24
C LEU A 152 -12.87 11.34 -4.35
N VAL A 153 -13.06 12.55 -4.91
CA VAL A 153 -13.93 12.75 -6.07
C VAL A 153 -13.43 11.98 -7.29
N ARG A 154 -12.12 11.92 -7.53
CA ARG A 154 -11.54 11.09 -8.60
C ARG A 154 -11.77 9.60 -8.35
N THR A 155 -11.60 9.16 -7.11
CA THR A 155 -11.86 7.78 -6.70
C THR A 155 -13.32 7.39 -6.95
N ILE A 156 -14.28 8.23 -6.56
CA ILE A 156 -15.71 7.96 -6.81
C ILE A 156 -15.99 7.82 -8.32
N LYS A 157 -15.43 8.70 -9.15
CA LYS A 157 -15.57 8.58 -10.61
C LYS A 157 -14.99 7.28 -11.14
N ARG A 158 -13.84 6.85 -10.63
CA ARG A 158 -13.21 5.57 -11.02
C ARG A 158 -14.02 4.36 -10.57
N VAL A 159 -14.71 4.43 -9.44
CA VAL A 159 -15.60 3.35 -8.97
C VAL A 159 -16.77 3.11 -9.92
N ASP A 160 -17.26 4.15 -10.62
CA ASP A 160 -18.29 3.97 -11.64
C ASP A 160 -17.78 3.15 -12.84
N ASP A 161 -16.49 3.26 -13.20
CA ASP A 161 -15.89 2.44 -14.27
C ASP A 161 -15.95 0.93 -13.95
N TRP A 162 -15.95 0.56 -12.66
CA TRP A 162 -15.98 -0.84 -12.21
C TRP A 162 -17.37 -1.46 -12.19
N LYS A 163 -18.43 -0.68 -12.46
CA LYS A 163 -19.81 -1.18 -12.46
C LYS A 163 -20.19 -1.94 -13.74
N THR A 164 -19.43 -1.80 -14.82
CA THR A 164 -19.77 -2.38 -16.12
C THR A 164 -18.57 -3.13 -16.71
N ALA A 165 -18.80 -4.36 -17.16
CA ALA A 165 -17.75 -5.22 -17.71
C ALA A 165 -17.04 -4.59 -18.94
N ASP A 166 -17.76 -3.84 -19.77
CA ASP A 166 -17.24 -3.23 -21.00
C ASP A 166 -16.22 -2.10 -20.73
N HIS A 167 -16.31 -1.43 -19.57
CA HIS A 167 -15.39 -0.35 -19.20
C HIS A 167 -14.05 -0.87 -18.64
N LEU A 168 -14.00 -2.13 -18.17
CA LEU A 168 -12.77 -2.75 -17.63
C LEU A 168 -11.73 -3.05 -18.71
N THR A 169 -12.15 -3.38 -19.94
CA THR A 169 -11.21 -3.81 -21.00
C THR A 169 -10.83 -2.70 -21.97
N LEU A 170 -11.68 -1.67 -22.15
CA LEU A 170 -11.47 -0.63 -23.17
C LEU A 170 -10.63 0.56 -22.67
N VAL A 171 -10.66 0.85 -21.37
CA VAL A 171 -9.92 2.00 -20.78
C VAL A 171 -8.47 1.63 -20.46
N ASP A 172 -8.22 0.40 -20.03
CA ASP A 172 -6.89 -0.05 -19.58
C ASP A 172 -6.08 -0.75 -20.71
N GLY A 173 -6.65 -0.94 -21.90
CA GLY A 173 -6.01 -1.60 -23.06
C GLY A 173 -5.11 -0.72 -23.94
N TYR A 174 -4.95 0.57 -23.60
CA TYR A 174 -4.18 1.56 -24.38
C TYR A 174 -3.14 2.34 -23.55
N ALA A 175 -2.81 1.89 -22.33
CA ALA A 175 -1.80 2.52 -21.48
C ALA A 175 -0.50 1.72 -21.45
#